data_AF-A0A419A9J1-F1
#
_entry.id   AF-A0A419A9J1-F1
#
_cell.length_a   1.000
_cell.length_b   1.000
_cell.length_c   1.000
_cell.angle_alpha   90.00
_cell.angle_beta   90.00
_cell.angle_gamma   90.00
#
_symmetry.space_group_name_H-M   'P 1'
#
loop_
_entity.id
_entity.type
_entity.pdbx_description
1 polymer ?
#
loop_
_entity_poly.entity_id
_entity_poly.type
_entity_poly.pdbx_seq_one_letter_code
_entity_poly.pdbx_strand_id
1 'polypeptide(L)'
;MRVFDRIISDRGSRYAVSGAPAASRAEVAALLAGLKRNKRFAKATHHSWAAVLGGEPVKEDDGESGAGALILQMLERARLADHVVV
;
A
#
# COMPACT_ATOMS: atom_id res chain seq x y z
N MET A 1 -5.21 -5.07 -9.52
CA MET A 1 -4.55 -3.97 -8.81
C MET A 1 -4.39 -2.79 -9.75
N ARG A 2 -4.82 -1.61 -9.33
CA ARG A 2 -4.60 -0.35 -10.04
C ARG A 2 -3.30 0.26 -9.53
N VAL A 3 -2.47 0.78 -10.43
CA VAL A 3 -1.16 1.32 -10.11
C VAL A 3 -1.02 2.72 -10.71
N PHE A 4 -0.61 3.67 -9.88
CA PHE A 4 -0.28 5.04 -10.24
C PHE A 4 1.22 5.23 -9.99
N ASP A 5 1.99 5.09 -11.06
CA ASP A 5 3.44 5.05 -10.98
C ASP A 5 4.07 6.43 -11.18
N ARG A 6 5.13 6.72 -10.41
CA ARG A 6 5.90 7.98 -10.45
C ARG A 6 5.04 9.24 -10.36
N ILE A 7 4.03 9.22 -9.49
CA ILE A 7 3.10 10.34 -9.34
C ILE A 7 3.66 11.48 -8.49
N ILE A 8 4.62 11.19 -7.61
CA ILE A 8 5.31 12.20 -6.80
C ILE A 8 6.81 11.97 -6.91
N SER A 9 7.55 13.06 -7.03
CA SER A 9 8.99 13.08 -6.88
C SER A 9 9.33 14.13 -5.83
N ASP A 10 10.02 13.73 -4.78
CA ASP A 10 10.46 14.64 -3.72
C ASP A 10 11.90 14.30 -3.33
N ARG A 11 12.78 15.30 -3.34
CA ARG A 11 14.20 15.18 -2.91
C ARG A 11 14.92 13.91 -3.40
N GLY A 12 14.66 13.51 -4.64
CA GLY A 12 15.26 12.31 -5.27
C GLY A 12 14.50 11.00 -5.02
N SER A 13 13.60 10.96 -4.04
CA SER A 13 12.63 9.88 -3.86
C SER A 13 11.54 9.93 -4.93
N ARG A 14 11.08 8.75 -5.34
CA ARG A 14 9.96 8.58 -6.27
C ARG A 14 8.91 7.73 -5.60
N TYR A 15 7.69 8.22 -5.59
CA TYR A 15 6.56 7.54 -4.98
C TYR A 15 5.58 7.06 -6.06
N ALA A 16 5.07 5.87 -5.84
CA ALA A 16 3.99 5.26 -6.57
C ALA A 16 2.92 4.83 -5.57
N VAL A 17 1.66 4.77 -6.01
CA VAL A 17 0.56 4.27 -5.20
C VAL A 17 -0.13 3.15 -5.95
N SER A 18 -0.39 2.05 -5.27
CA SER A 18 -1.10 0.88 -5.80
C SER A 18 -2.28 0.53 -4.91
N GLY A 19 -3.38 0.09 -5.50
CA GLY A 19 -4.58 -0.30 -4.76
C GLY A 19 -5.33 -1.48 -5.36
N ALA A 20 -5.92 -2.31 -4.51
CA ALA A 20 -6.77 -3.42 -4.93
C ALA A 20 -7.73 -3.84 -3.80
N PRO A 21 -8.87 -4.49 -4.14
CA PRO A 21 -9.67 -5.19 -3.16
C PRO A 21 -8.84 -6.26 -2.43
N ALA A 22 -8.97 -6.32 -1.11
CA ALA A 22 -8.36 -7.32 -0.25
C ALA A 22 -9.14 -7.39 1.06
N ALA A 23 -9.68 -8.55 1.41
CA ALA A 23 -10.44 -8.77 2.64
C ALA A 23 -9.62 -9.49 3.73
N SER A 24 -8.39 -9.91 3.42
CA SER A 24 -7.54 -10.66 4.34
C SER A 24 -6.06 -10.31 4.20
N ARG A 25 -5.28 -10.54 5.27
CA ARG A 25 -3.82 -10.34 5.25
C ARG A 25 -3.14 -11.24 4.21
N ALA A 26 -3.69 -12.42 3.96
CA ALA A 26 -3.19 -13.36 2.95
C ALA A 26 -3.36 -12.79 1.53
N GLU A 27 -4.51 -12.19 1.23
CA GLU A 27 -4.73 -11.49 -0.05
C GLU A 27 -3.79 -10.30 -0.21
N VAL A 28 -3.59 -9.50 0.84
CA VAL A 28 -2.62 -8.38 0.82
C VAL A 28 -1.22 -8.89 0.50
N ALA A 29 -0.78 -9.96 1.17
CA ALA A 29 0.54 -10.55 0.92
C ALA A 29 0.67 -11.05 -0.53
N ALA A 30 -0.37 -11.67 -1.09
CA ALA A 30 -0.40 -12.11 -2.49
C ALA A 30 -0.34 -10.92 -3.46
N LEU A 31 -1.05 -9.83 -3.17
CA LEU A 31 -1.04 -8.60 -3.97
C LEU A 31 0.34 -7.92 -3.93
N LEU A 32 0.97 -7.81 -2.76
CA LEU A 32 2.33 -7.30 -2.61
C LEU A 32 3.35 -8.16 -3.36
N ALA A 33 3.24 -9.49 -3.25
CA ALA A 33 4.08 -10.39 -4.02
C ALA A 33 3.89 -10.19 -5.53
N GLY A 34 2.65 -10.03 -5.99
CA GLY A 34 2.31 -9.71 -7.37
C GLY A 34 2.90 -8.38 -7.84
N LEU A 35 2.81 -7.32 -7.03
CA LEU A 35 3.39 -6.00 -7.28
C LEU A 35 4.91 -6.11 -7.47
N LYS A 36 5.58 -6.83 -6.57
CA LYS A 36 7.04 -7.04 -6.56
C LYS A 36 7.54 -7.92 -7.72
N ARG A 37 6.67 -8.55 -8.51
CA ARG A 37 7.11 -9.23 -9.77
C ARG A 37 7.58 -8.24 -10.83
N ASN A 38 7.10 -6.99 -10.78
CA ASN A 38 7.64 -5.93 -11.62
C ASN A 38 8.99 -5.47 -11.04
N LYS A 39 10.05 -5.53 -11.87
CA LYS A 39 11.42 -5.16 -11.47
C LYS A 39 11.56 -3.76 -10.88
N ARG A 40 10.64 -2.83 -11.19
CA ARG A 40 10.64 -1.48 -10.60
C ARG A 40 10.24 -1.53 -9.13
N PHE A 41 9.11 -2.17 -8.82
CA PHE A 41 8.62 -2.29 -7.45
C PHE A 41 9.49 -3.25 -6.64
N ALA A 42 10.01 -4.32 -7.26
CA ALA A 42 11.01 -5.19 -6.62
C ALA A 42 12.24 -4.45 -6.05
N LYS A 43 12.57 -3.27 -6.61
CA LYS A 43 13.70 -2.43 -6.21
C LYS A 43 13.32 -1.22 -5.36
N ALA A 44 12.03 -1.03 -5.06
CA ALA A 44 11.60 0.05 -4.18
C ALA A 44 12.14 -0.18 -2.77
N THR A 45 12.55 0.90 -2.10
CA THR A 45 13.15 0.84 -0.77
C THR A 45 12.15 0.37 0.28
N HIS A 46 10.89 0.78 0.15
CA HIS A 46 9.79 0.50 1.07
C HIS A 46 8.50 0.21 0.29
N HIS A 47 7.65 -0.64 0.86
CA HIS A 47 6.31 -1.00 0.41
C HIS A 47 5.34 -0.88 1.59
N SER A 48 5.32 0.27 2.24
CA SER A 48 4.36 0.56 3.31
C SER A 48 2.94 0.40 2.77
N TRP A 49 2.03 -0.09 3.60
CA TRP A 49 0.65 -0.31 3.17
C TRP A 49 -0.32 -0.23 4.34
N ALA A 50 -1.60 -0.04 4.02
CA ALA A 50 -2.69 -0.22 4.96
C ALA A 50 -3.95 -0.74 4.28
N ALA A 51 -4.84 -1.32 5.10
CA ALA A 51 -6.15 -1.79 4.73
C ALA A 51 -7.08 -1.78 5.94
N VAL A 52 -8.39 -1.74 5.72
CA VAL A 52 -9.40 -2.09 6.73
C VAL A 52 -9.98 -3.43 6.33
N LEU A 53 -9.54 -4.51 6.98
CA LEU A 53 -9.83 -5.90 6.59
C LEU A 53 -10.95 -6.46 7.46
N GLY A 54 -12.11 -6.77 6.89
CA GLY A 54 -13.26 -7.26 7.67
C GLY A 54 -13.68 -6.29 8.78
N GLY A 55 -13.44 -4.98 8.58
CA GLY A 55 -13.69 -3.92 9.56
C GLY A 55 -12.50 -3.59 10.48
N GLU A 56 -11.44 -4.40 10.48
CA GLU A 56 -10.29 -4.19 11.37
C GLU A 56 -9.15 -3.42 10.66
N PRO A 57 -8.67 -2.32 11.24
CA PRO A 57 -7.56 -1.57 10.68
C PRO A 57 -6.25 -2.35 10.76
N VAL A 58 -5.53 -2.41 9.63
CA VAL A 58 -4.24 -3.09 9.52
C VAL A 58 -3.28 -2.22 8.71
N LYS A 59 -2.03 -2.13 9.17
CA LYS A 59 -0.96 -1.40 8.47
C LYS A 59 0.40 -2.03 8.68
N GLU A 60 1.33 -1.71 7.79
CA GLU A 60 2.75 -2.05 7.90
C GLU A 60 3.58 -0.96 7.20
N ASP A 61 4.71 -0.57 7.78
CA ASP A 61 5.49 0.61 7.37
C ASP A 61 6.70 0.25 6.47
N ASP A 62 7.09 -1.01 6.38
CA ASP A 62 8.23 -1.58 5.65
C ASP A 62 9.55 -0.85 5.95
N GLY A 63 9.70 -0.35 7.18
CA GLY A 63 10.84 0.46 7.62
C GLY A 63 10.70 1.97 7.42
N GLU A 64 9.70 2.46 6.70
CA GLU A 64 9.37 3.89 6.58
C GLU A 64 8.33 4.29 7.63
N SER A 65 8.82 4.67 8.81
CA SER A 65 7.97 4.94 9.98
C SER A 65 6.85 5.96 9.67
N GLY A 66 5.60 5.57 9.92
CA GLY A 66 4.43 6.43 9.85
C GLY A 66 3.68 6.42 8.52
N ALA A 67 4.26 5.90 7.43
CA ALA A 67 3.60 5.87 6.13
C ALA A 67 2.29 5.05 6.15
N GLY A 68 2.30 3.84 6.72
CA GLY A 68 1.11 3.01 6.84
C GLY A 68 0.02 3.64 7.70
N ALA A 69 0.38 4.45 8.70
CA ALA A 69 -0.61 5.16 9.53
C ALA A 69 -1.34 6.25 8.74
N LEU A 70 -0.62 6.97 7.89
CA LEU A 70 -1.20 7.98 7.00
C LEU A 70 -2.11 7.35 5.94
N ILE A 71 -1.69 6.22 5.35
CA ILE A 71 -2.52 5.48 4.38
C ILE A 71 -3.82 5.03 5.05
N LEU A 72 -3.74 4.42 6.24
CA LEU A 72 -4.90 3.95 6.99
C LEU A 72 -5.87 5.11 7.29
N GLN A 73 -5.36 6.26 7.72
CA GLN A 73 -6.18 7.43 7.97
C GLN A 73 -6.94 7.89 6.73
N MET A 74 -6.34 7.79 5.53
CA MET A 74 -7.04 8.12 4.28
C MET A 74 -8.14 7.11 3.95
N LEU A 75 -7.91 5.82 4.19
CA LEU A 75 -8.92 4.77 4.00
C LEU A 75 -10.13 4.98 4.92
N GLU A 76 -9.88 5.26 6.21
CA GLU A 76 -10.92 5.53 7.19
C GLU A 76 -11.74 6.79 6.83
N ARG A 77 -11.07 7.87 6.42
CA ARG A 77 -11.74 9.09 5.93
C ARG A 77 -12.61 8.83 4.71
N ALA A 78 -12.14 7.99 3.80
CA ALA A 78 -12.89 7.57 2.62
C ALA A 78 -13.97 6.52 2.92
N ARG A 79 -14.02 5.98 4.14
CA ARG A 79 -14.83 4.82 4.53
C ARG A 79 -14.63 3.63 3.59
N LEU A 80 -13.39 3.42 3.16
CA LEU A 80 -13.03 2.37 2.23
C LEU A 80 -12.52 1.15 3.00
N ALA A 81 -13.33 0.09 3.01
CA ALA A 81 -13.01 -1.20 3.60
C ALA A 81 -12.69 -2.25 2.52
N ASP A 82 -12.09 -3.35 2.96
CA ASP A 82 -11.68 -4.51 2.15
C ASP A 82 -10.90 -4.10 0.90
N HIS A 83 -10.04 -3.10 1.09
CA HIS A 83 -9.17 -2.54 0.07
C HIS A 83 -7.82 -2.24 0.67
N VAL A 84 -6.76 -2.72 0.01
CA VAL A 84 -5.39 -2.37 0.36
C VAL A 84 -4.89 -1.23 -0.49
N VAL A 85 -4.16 -0.32 0.13
CA VAL A 85 -3.35 0.69 -0.54
C VAL A 85 -1.90 0.49 -0.11
N VAL A 86 -1.02 0.43 -1.10
CA VAL A 86 0.45 0.29 -1.00
C VAL A 86 1.08 1.53 -1.62
#